data_AF-A0A1B2ER19-F1
#
_entry.id   AF-A0A1B2ER19-F1
#
_cell.length_a   1.000
_cell.length_b   1.000
_cell.length_c   1.000
_cell.angle_alpha   90.00
_cell.angle_beta   90.00
_cell.angle_gamma   90.00
#
_symmetry.space_group_name_H-M   'P 1'
#
loop_
_entity.id
_entity.type
_entity.pdbx_description
1 polymer ?
#
loop_
_entity_poly.entity_id
_entity_poly.type
_entity_poly.pdbx_seq_one_letter_code
_entity_poly.pdbx_strand_id
1 'polypeptide(L)'
;MMDPTRREIVQGAGAFALSAAFASTLSGAAQAATDPASFDIDKAFSGFMADIGGNPSDGGGTVSFTGRDPILRSHFRIGTAMALPAMAAGVGAAAIWKDRMGEGQDLTVDLREAVYNVNPLMTPIMQHRIAAGRVPADDPVPRGFTFTPTINGRLYQAPVGLGNPFSFVAFETKDGRYVNVTGAYPHLNDRALRLLRTTPDRESITKAIKQWNAEDLDNAMIETRTVGGIHRTAQEWLDHPEGAALAKVPVIDIRKVGDSEPIPFTPDPR
;
A
#
# COMPACT_ATOMS: atom_id res chain seq x y z
N MET A 1 -4.57 -35.20 -12.83
CA MET A 1 -4.02 -34.28 -11.82
C MET A 1 -4.67 -32.95 -12.11
N MET A 2 -5.51 -32.42 -11.21
CA MET A 2 -6.27 -31.18 -11.50
C MET A 2 -5.33 -29.97 -11.47
N ASP A 3 -5.51 -29.05 -12.42
CA ASP A 3 -4.79 -27.78 -12.44
C ASP A 3 -5.14 -26.96 -11.18
N PRO A 4 -4.14 -26.35 -10.52
CA PRO A 4 -4.37 -25.59 -9.31
C PRO A 4 -5.23 -24.36 -9.60
N THR A 5 -6.19 -24.10 -8.72
CA THR A 5 -7.06 -22.93 -8.79
C THR A 5 -6.28 -21.63 -8.55
N ARG A 6 -6.78 -20.49 -9.06
CA ARG A 6 -6.20 -19.15 -8.82
C ARG A 6 -5.97 -18.87 -7.32
N ARG A 7 -6.84 -19.42 -6.44
CA ARG A 7 -6.71 -19.36 -4.98
C ARG A 7 -5.51 -20.16 -4.46
N GLU A 8 -5.30 -21.38 -4.94
CA GLU A 8 -4.16 -22.22 -4.58
C GLU A 8 -2.84 -21.65 -5.10
N ILE A 9 -2.86 -20.96 -6.23
CA ILE A 9 -1.69 -20.23 -6.77
C ILE A 9 -1.33 -19.04 -5.88
N VAL A 10 -2.32 -18.27 -5.40
CA VAL A 10 -2.08 -17.17 -4.44
C VAL A 10 -1.55 -17.69 -3.10
N GLN A 11 -2.03 -18.85 -2.65
CA GLN A 11 -1.60 -19.44 -1.36
C GLN A 11 -0.25 -20.19 -1.45
N GLY A 12 0.03 -20.89 -2.54
CA GLY A 12 1.20 -21.76 -2.69
C GLY A 12 2.37 -21.14 -3.46
N ALA A 13 2.11 -20.24 -4.42
CA ALA A 13 3.14 -19.74 -5.34
C ALA A 13 3.76 -18.41 -4.93
N GLY A 14 3.31 -17.81 -3.83
CA GLY A 14 4.04 -16.73 -3.12
C GLY A 14 5.24 -17.24 -2.34
N ALA A 15 5.43 -18.58 -2.26
CA ALA A 15 6.28 -19.25 -1.30
C ALA A 15 7.66 -19.74 -1.80
N PHE A 16 8.16 -19.40 -3.00
CA PHE A 16 9.45 -19.96 -3.46
C PHE A 16 10.58 -19.04 -3.97
N ALA A 17 10.51 -17.71 -3.84
CA ALA A 17 11.71 -16.87 -4.07
C ALA A 17 11.74 -15.56 -3.27
N LEU A 18 10.59 -14.91 -3.07
CA LEU A 18 10.47 -13.79 -2.13
C LEU A 18 10.23 -14.26 -0.70
N SER A 19 9.50 -15.35 -0.51
CA SER A 19 9.27 -16.01 0.78
C SER A 19 10.49 -16.64 1.44
N ALA A 20 11.55 -17.09 0.74
CA ALA A 20 12.69 -17.63 1.50
C ALA A 20 13.36 -16.52 2.34
N ALA A 21 13.32 -15.28 1.83
CA ALA A 21 13.78 -14.07 2.54
C ALA A 21 12.70 -13.42 3.42
N PHE A 22 11.40 -13.62 3.15
CA PHE A 22 10.27 -13.01 3.89
C PHE A 22 9.46 -13.95 4.79
N ALA A 23 9.47 -15.26 4.54
CA ALA A 23 8.70 -16.26 5.28
C ALA A 23 9.40 -16.70 6.56
N SER A 24 10.72 -16.52 6.66
CA SER A 24 11.46 -16.67 7.91
C SER A 24 11.30 -15.48 8.87
N THR A 25 10.72 -14.37 8.41
CA THR A 25 10.59 -13.11 9.17
C THR A 25 9.15 -12.71 9.50
N LEU A 26 8.14 -13.41 8.96
CA LEU A 26 6.73 -13.18 9.30
C LEU A 26 6.21 -14.24 10.29
N SER A 27 6.73 -14.22 11.51
CA SER A 27 6.05 -14.82 12.67
C SER A 27 4.92 -13.90 13.16
N GLY A 28 4.00 -13.57 12.26
CA GLY A 28 2.84 -12.74 12.55
C GLY A 28 1.56 -13.52 12.31
N ALA A 29 0.91 -13.97 13.38
CA ALA A 29 -0.46 -14.47 13.32
C ALA A 29 -1.42 -13.29 13.12
N ALA A 30 -1.43 -12.69 11.93
CA ALA A 30 -2.45 -11.71 11.58
C ALA A 30 -3.81 -12.42 11.61
N GLN A 31 -4.70 -12.00 12.51
CA GLN A 31 -6.09 -12.42 12.46
C GLN A 31 -6.72 -11.78 11.22
N ALA A 32 -7.40 -12.60 10.41
CA ALA A 32 -8.23 -12.05 9.34
C ALA A 32 -9.30 -11.14 9.96
N ALA A 33 -9.65 -10.05 9.27
CA ALA A 33 -10.79 -9.23 9.62
C ALA A 33 -12.02 -10.12 9.93
N THR A 34 -12.71 -9.85 11.03
CA THR A 34 -13.87 -10.64 11.46
C THR A 34 -15.08 -10.46 10.53
N ASP A 35 -15.89 -11.51 10.49
CA ASP A 35 -17.12 -11.78 9.71
C ASP A 35 -17.36 -10.91 8.44
N PRO A 36 -17.11 -11.47 7.24
CA PRO A 36 -17.42 -10.85 5.95
C PRO A 36 -18.88 -10.39 5.81
N ALA A 37 -19.83 -11.01 6.52
CA ALA A 37 -21.26 -10.74 6.37
C ALA A 37 -21.71 -9.39 6.96
N SER A 38 -20.87 -8.73 7.75
CA SER A 38 -21.23 -7.50 8.48
C SER A 38 -20.83 -6.19 7.80
N PHE A 39 -20.06 -6.25 6.70
CA PHE A 39 -19.52 -5.06 6.05
C PHE A 39 -20.31 -4.66 4.80
N ASP A 40 -21.02 -3.54 4.90
CA ASP A 40 -21.75 -2.92 3.80
C ASP A 40 -20.79 -2.01 3.00
N ILE A 41 -20.34 -2.51 1.85
CA ILE A 41 -19.40 -1.80 0.99
C ILE A 41 -20.04 -0.59 0.29
N ASP A 42 -21.33 -0.65 -0.03
CA ASP A 42 -22.03 0.44 -0.71
C ASP A 42 -22.22 1.62 0.25
N LYS A 43 -22.55 1.32 1.52
CA LYS A 43 -22.57 2.33 2.59
C LYS A 43 -21.18 2.92 2.84
N ALA A 44 -20.13 2.09 2.86
CA ALA A 44 -18.76 2.56 3.04
C ALA A 44 -18.31 3.46 1.87
N PHE A 45 -18.67 3.10 0.62
CA PHE A 45 -18.38 3.91 -0.55
C PHE A 45 -19.13 5.24 -0.53
N SER A 46 -20.42 5.22 -0.17
CA SER A 46 -21.22 6.44 -0.01
C SER A 46 -20.63 7.40 1.02
N GLY A 47 -20.19 6.87 2.17
CA GLY A 47 -19.47 7.66 3.18
C GLY A 47 -18.16 8.25 2.65
N PHE A 48 -17.35 7.42 1.97
CA PHE A 48 -16.10 7.89 1.36
C PHE A 48 -16.32 8.99 0.33
N MET A 49 -17.32 8.84 -0.55
CA MET A 49 -17.68 9.87 -1.55
C MET A 49 -18.10 11.16 -0.86
N ALA A 50 -18.92 11.09 0.19
CA ALA A 50 -19.33 12.26 0.96
C ALA A 50 -18.14 12.98 1.62
N ASP A 51 -17.19 12.22 2.18
CA ASP A 51 -15.98 12.77 2.82
C ASP A 51 -15.09 13.54 1.84
N ILE A 52 -15.10 13.18 0.55
CA ILE A 52 -14.38 13.88 -0.52
C ILE A 52 -15.24 14.91 -1.28
N GLY A 53 -16.47 15.16 -0.82
CA GLY A 53 -17.37 16.18 -1.39
C GLY A 53 -18.14 15.76 -2.63
N GLY A 54 -18.29 14.45 -2.88
CA GLY A 54 -19.04 13.89 -4.01
C GLY A 54 -20.18 12.97 -3.58
N ASN A 55 -20.81 12.32 -4.57
CA ASN A 55 -21.87 11.34 -4.39
C ASN A 55 -21.66 10.14 -5.33
N PRO A 56 -21.98 8.90 -4.92
CA PRO A 56 -21.89 7.73 -5.81
C PRO A 56 -22.63 7.88 -7.14
N SER A 57 -23.67 8.70 -7.21
CA SER A 57 -24.50 8.93 -8.40
C SER A 57 -24.01 10.05 -9.33
N ASP A 58 -22.91 10.74 -9.00
CA ASP A 58 -22.41 11.87 -9.81
C ASP A 58 -22.14 11.47 -11.26
N GLY A 59 -21.68 10.23 -11.48
CA GLY A 59 -21.44 9.66 -12.81
C GLY A 59 -22.70 9.38 -13.64
N GLY A 60 -23.91 9.55 -13.08
CA GLY A 60 -25.18 9.41 -13.80
C GLY A 60 -25.60 7.98 -14.15
N GLY A 61 -24.82 6.97 -13.78
CA GLY A 61 -25.18 5.56 -13.89
C GLY A 61 -25.12 4.84 -12.54
N THR A 62 -25.11 3.52 -12.59
CA THR A 62 -25.05 2.64 -11.41
C THR A 62 -23.61 2.34 -11.03
N VAL A 63 -23.35 2.27 -9.72
CA VAL A 63 -22.07 1.84 -9.16
C VAL A 63 -22.26 0.46 -8.54
N SER A 64 -21.38 -0.49 -8.87
CA SER A 64 -21.43 -1.82 -8.27
C SER A 64 -20.06 -2.37 -7.91
N PHE A 65 -20.02 -3.14 -6.82
CA PHE A 65 -18.83 -3.85 -6.35
C PHE A 65 -19.07 -5.36 -6.42
N THR A 66 -18.08 -6.11 -6.89
CA THR A 66 -18.12 -7.58 -6.90
C THR A 66 -16.94 -8.17 -6.14
N GLY A 67 -17.08 -9.41 -5.65
CA GLY A 67 -16.11 -10.01 -4.74
C GLY A 67 -16.32 -9.60 -3.28
N ARG A 68 -15.52 -10.14 -2.36
CA ARG A 68 -15.60 -9.84 -0.92
C ARG A 68 -14.26 -10.03 -0.24
N ASP A 69 -13.98 -9.19 0.75
CA ASP A 69 -12.89 -9.42 1.70
C ASP A 69 -13.27 -10.46 2.77
N PRO A 70 -12.30 -11.08 3.46
CA PRO A 70 -10.86 -10.95 3.24
C PRO A 70 -10.36 -11.77 2.04
N ILE A 71 -9.75 -11.10 1.07
CA ILE A 71 -9.03 -11.78 -0.03
C ILE A 71 -7.62 -12.18 0.41
N LEU A 72 -6.98 -11.29 1.17
CA LEU A 72 -5.68 -11.51 1.82
C LEU A 72 -5.87 -11.69 3.32
N ARG A 73 -5.01 -12.50 3.96
CA ARG A 73 -4.96 -12.62 5.42
C ARG A 73 -4.44 -11.33 6.02
N SER A 74 -5.35 -10.44 6.40
CA SER A 74 -5.06 -9.12 6.96
C SER A 74 -6.16 -8.71 7.93
N HIS A 75 -5.80 -7.87 8.90
CA HIS A 75 -6.75 -7.16 9.76
C HIS A 75 -7.55 -6.12 8.96
N PHE A 76 -7.02 -5.68 7.82
CA PHE A 76 -7.66 -4.72 6.94
C PHE A 76 -8.38 -5.41 5.78
N ARG A 77 -9.50 -4.82 5.35
CA ARG A 77 -10.21 -5.20 4.11
C ARG A 77 -9.45 -4.64 2.91
N ILE A 78 -8.38 -5.32 2.52
CA ILE A 78 -7.42 -4.82 1.52
C ILE A 78 -8.08 -4.62 0.14
N GLY A 79 -8.95 -5.55 -0.27
CA GLY A 79 -9.70 -5.42 -1.52
C GLY A 79 -10.58 -4.17 -1.51
N THR A 80 -11.36 -3.98 -0.44
CA THR A 80 -12.17 -2.78 -0.24
C THR A 80 -11.33 -1.52 -0.21
N ALA A 81 -10.24 -1.48 0.57
CA ALA A 81 -9.38 -0.31 0.73
C ALA A 81 -8.79 0.18 -0.61
N MET A 82 -8.60 -0.72 -1.58
CA MET A 82 -8.20 -0.36 -2.94
C MET A 82 -9.38 -0.05 -3.86
N ALA A 83 -10.50 -0.78 -3.70
CA ALA A 83 -11.66 -0.64 -4.56
C ALA A 83 -12.36 0.72 -4.39
N LEU A 84 -12.50 1.23 -3.16
CA LEU A 84 -13.26 2.47 -2.92
C LEU A 84 -12.61 3.69 -3.61
N PRO A 85 -11.29 3.97 -3.43
CA PRO A 85 -10.67 5.12 -4.10
C PRO A 85 -10.61 4.95 -5.63
N ALA A 86 -10.41 3.71 -6.12
CA ALA A 86 -10.43 3.43 -7.54
C ALA A 86 -11.81 3.67 -8.16
N MET A 87 -12.88 3.25 -7.48
CA MET A 87 -14.25 3.53 -7.90
C MET A 87 -14.56 5.02 -7.86
N ALA A 88 -14.13 5.74 -6.82
CA ALA A 88 -14.35 7.19 -6.72
C ALA A 88 -13.68 7.97 -7.86
N ALA A 89 -12.45 7.58 -8.24
CA ALA A 89 -11.80 8.14 -9.43
C ALA A 89 -12.60 7.85 -10.70
N GLY A 90 -13.16 6.64 -10.83
CA GLY A 90 -14.07 6.28 -11.91
C GLY A 90 -15.35 7.12 -11.93
N VAL A 91 -15.99 7.33 -10.78
CA VAL A 91 -17.19 8.17 -10.65
C VAL A 91 -16.87 9.62 -11.01
N GLY A 92 -15.75 10.17 -10.56
CA GLY A 92 -15.32 11.52 -10.92
C GLY A 92 -15.07 11.66 -12.43
N ALA A 93 -14.42 10.67 -13.06
CA ALA A 93 -14.24 10.66 -14.51
C ALA A 93 -15.56 10.57 -15.27
N ALA A 94 -16.50 9.74 -14.80
CA ALA A 94 -17.85 9.62 -15.37
C ALA A 94 -18.67 10.91 -15.18
N ALA A 95 -18.51 11.62 -14.06
CA ALA A 95 -19.14 12.92 -13.83
C ALA A 95 -18.65 13.96 -14.85
N ILE A 96 -17.34 14.03 -15.09
CA ILE A 96 -16.77 14.90 -16.13
C ILE A 96 -17.27 14.51 -17.52
N TRP A 97 -17.37 13.20 -17.81
CA TRP A 97 -17.93 12.71 -19.07
C TRP A 97 -19.39 13.16 -19.26
N LYS A 98 -20.21 13.00 -18.22
CA LYS A 98 -21.61 13.43 -18.20
C LYS A 98 -21.75 14.94 -18.35
N ASP A 99 -20.93 15.74 -17.66
CA ASP A 99 -20.95 17.20 -17.81
C ASP A 99 -20.61 17.64 -19.25
N ARG A 100 -19.79 16.85 -19.96
CA ARG A 100 -19.40 17.13 -21.35
C ARG A 100 -20.41 16.65 -22.38
N MET A 101 -20.98 15.47 -22.18
CA MET A 101 -21.74 14.74 -23.21
C MET A 101 -23.22 14.58 -22.87
N GLY A 102 -23.62 14.84 -21.63
CA GLY A 102 -24.97 14.59 -21.10
C GLY A 102 -25.27 13.12 -20.76
N GLU A 103 -24.33 12.20 -21.03
CA GLU A 103 -24.51 10.76 -20.86
C GLU A 103 -23.84 10.25 -19.59
N GLY A 104 -24.55 9.45 -18.79
CA GLY A 104 -23.98 8.77 -17.62
C GLY A 104 -23.31 7.44 -17.97
N GLN A 105 -22.58 6.87 -17.02
CA GLN A 105 -21.93 5.56 -17.19
C GLN A 105 -22.14 4.65 -15.97
N ASP A 106 -22.40 3.37 -16.24
CA ASP A 106 -22.37 2.32 -15.22
C ASP A 106 -20.92 1.92 -14.92
N LEU A 107 -20.58 1.78 -13.64
CA LEU A 107 -19.23 1.48 -13.17
C LEU A 107 -19.25 0.22 -12.29
N THR A 108 -18.26 -0.65 -12.50
CA THR A 108 -18.11 -1.90 -11.74
C THR A 108 -16.65 -2.12 -11.35
N VAL A 109 -16.40 -2.46 -10.09
CA VAL A 109 -15.06 -2.87 -9.60
C VAL A 109 -15.15 -4.26 -8.97
N ASP A 110 -14.28 -5.17 -9.40
CA ASP A 110 -14.07 -6.46 -8.73
C ASP A 110 -12.95 -6.33 -7.69
N LEU A 111 -13.27 -6.58 -6.42
CA LEU A 111 -12.32 -6.52 -5.31
C LEU A 111 -11.14 -7.48 -5.51
N ARG A 112 -11.34 -8.61 -6.22
CA ARG A 112 -10.30 -9.58 -6.55
C ARG A 112 -9.30 -9.05 -7.56
N GLU A 113 -9.70 -8.08 -8.39
CA GLU A 113 -8.82 -7.40 -9.32
C GLU A 113 -8.20 -6.17 -8.64
N ALA A 114 -8.98 -5.42 -7.85
CA ALA A 114 -8.51 -4.24 -7.13
C ALA A 114 -7.35 -4.57 -6.16
N VAL A 115 -7.37 -5.75 -5.54
CA VAL A 115 -6.31 -6.19 -4.61
C VAL A 115 -4.94 -6.26 -5.27
N TYR A 116 -4.84 -6.48 -6.59
CA TYR A 116 -3.53 -6.54 -7.25
C TYR A 116 -2.80 -5.19 -7.24
N ASN A 117 -3.52 -4.08 -7.10
CA ASN A 117 -2.93 -2.75 -6.99
C ASN A 117 -2.14 -2.53 -5.68
N VAL A 118 -2.25 -3.40 -4.67
CA VAL A 118 -1.45 -3.30 -3.43
C VAL A 118 -0.02 -3.82 -3.56
N ASN A 119 0.26 -4.65 -4.57
CA ASN A 119 1.58 -5.23 -4.73
C ASN A 119 2.22 -4.68 -6.01
N PRO A 120 3.10 -3.67 -5.89
CA PRO A 120 3.76 -3.07 -7.05
C PRO A 120 4.74 -4.03 -7.74
N LEU A 121 4.99 -5.22 -7.18
CA LEU A 121 5.78 -6.28 -7.80
C LEU A 121 4.94 -7.30 -8.58
N MET A 122 3.61 -7.24 -8.52
CA MET A 122 2.79 -8.28 -9.17
C MET A 122 2.99 -8.26 -10.69
N THR A 123 3.01 -7.08 -11.30
CA THR A 123 3.26 -6.91 -12.74
C THR A 123 4.59 -7.53 -13.18
N PRO A 124 5.76 -7.19 -12.61
CA PRO A 124 7.02 -7.83 -13.02
C PRO A 124 7.08 -9.33 -12.70
N ILE A 125 6.44 -9.81 -11.63
CA ILE A 125 6.39 -11.26 -11.32
C ILE A 125 5.55 -12.00 -12.37
N MET A 126 4.38 -11.47 -12.74
CA MET A 126 3.51 -12.07 -13.76
C MET A 126 4.17 -12.04 -15.13
N GLN A 127 4.78 -10.92 -15.53
CA GLN A 127 5.56 -10.82 -16.77
C GLN A 127 6.70 -11.85 -16.82
N HIS A 128 7.46 -12.01 -15.73
CA HIS A 128 8.51 -13.02 -15.67
C HIS A 128 7.96 -14.44 -15.77
N ARG A 129 6.82 -14.73 -15.13
CA ARG A 129 6.17 -16.04 -15.22
C ARG A 129 5.64 -16.34 -16.62
N ILE A 130 5.05 -15.37 -17.29
CA ILE A 130 4.63 -15.48 -18.70
C ILE A 130 5.83 -15.75 -19.59
N ALA A 131 6.90 -14.95 -19.46
CA ALA A 131 8.13 -15.14 -20.23
C ALA A 131 8.77 -16.52 -19.98
N ALA A 132 8.63 -17.06 -18.76
CA ALA A 132 9.10 -18.40 -18.39
C ALA A 132 8.11 -19.53 -18.75
N GLY A 133 6.98 -19.23 -19.41
CA GLY A 133 5.95 -20.21 -19.78
C GLY A 133 5.22 -20.85 -18.59
N ARG A 134 5.28 -20.24 -17.40
CA ARG A 134 4.64 -20.75 -16.17
C ARG A 134 3.21 -20.25 -15.99
N VAL A 135 2.79 -19.28 -16.80
CA VAL A 135 1.45 -18.68 -16.86
C VAL A 135 1.13 -18.47 -18.34
N PRO A 136 -0.13 -18.66 -18.79
CA PRO A 136 -0.53 -18.39 -20.17
C PRO A 136 -0.19 -16.98 -20.63
N ALA A 137 0.19 -16.82 -21.90
CA ALA A 137 0.63 -15.53 -22.43
C ALA A 137 -0.49 -14.48 -22.53
N ASP A 138 -1.74 -14.92 -22.49
CA ASP A 138 -2.96 -14.12 -22.52
C ASP A 138 -3.55 -13.84 -21.12
N ASP A 139 -2.89 -14.31 -20.05
CA ASP A 139 -3.31 -14.01 -18.69
C ASP A 139 -3.20 -12.48 -18.44
N PRO A 140 -4.29 -11.82 -18.01
CA PRO A 140 -4.30 -10.37 -17.83
C PRO A 140 -3.32 -9.94 -16.73
N VAL A 141 -2.20 -9.34 -17.13
CA VAL A 141 -1.27 -8.70 -16.20
C VAL A 141 -1.80 -7.31 -15.84
N PRO A 142 -1.94 -6.98 -14.54
CA PRO A 142 -2.30 -5.63 -14.12
C PRO A 142 -1.35 -4.60 -14.75
N ARG A 143 -1.91 -3.61 -15.45
CA ARG A 143 -1.14 -2.51 -16.07
C ARG A 143 -0.57 -1.52 -15.03
N GLY A 144 -0.80 -1.77 -13.74
CA GLY A 144 -0.52 -0.88 -12.62
C GLY A 144 0.95 -0.77 -12.23
N PHE A 145 1.22 0.31 -11.50
CA PHE A 145 2.47 0.76 -10.87
C PHE A 145 3.70 -0.13 -11.13
N THR A 146 4.43 0.16 -12.20
CA THR A 146 5.71 -0.49 -12.49
C THR A 146 6.78 0.03 -11.53
N PHE A 147 6.87 -0.58 -10.34
CA PHE A 147 7.99 -0.31 -9.43
C PHE A 147 9.26 -0.97 -9.99
N THR A 148 9.95 -0.21 -10.84
CA THR A 148 11.29 -0.55 -11.36
C THR A 148 12.29 0.38 -10.71
N PRO A 149 12.59 0.20 -9.40
CA PRO A 149 13.43 1.16 -8.72
C PRO A 149 14.82 1.08 -9.33
N THR A 150 15.35 2.23 -9.76
CA THR A 150 16.69 2.29 -10.34
C THR A 150 17.62 3.15 -9.49
N ILE A 151 18.89 2.76 -9.45
CA ILE A 151 20.01 3.58 -8.96
C ILE A 151 20.90 3.82 -10.18
N ASN A 152 21.01 5.07 -10.61
CA ASN A 152 21.75 5.46 -11.82
C ASN A 152 21.31 4.69 -13.08
N GLY A 153 20.00 4.53 -13.27
CA GLY A 153 19.41 3.84 -14.43
C GLY A 153 19.54 2.31 -14.43
N ARG A 154 20.09 1.71 -13.36
CA ARG A 154 20.16 0.25 -13.19
C ARG A 154 19.19 -0.19 -12.10
N LEU A 155 18.53 -1.33 -12.28
CA LEU A 155 17.69 -1.92 -11.24
C LEU A 155 18.48 -2.04 -9.92
N TYR A 156 17.79 -1.83 -8.81
CA TYR A 156 18.35 -2.03 -7.46
C TYR A 156 19.20 -3.31 -7.40
N GLN A 157 20.46 -3.15 -7.00
CA GLN A 157 21.36 -4.29 -6.81
C GLN A 157 20.96 -5.05 -5.54
N ALA A 158 21.12 -6.37 -5.55
CA ALA A 158 20.67 -7.25 -4.48
C ALA A 158 21.04 -6.78 -3.06
N PRO A 159 22.26 -6.28 -2.76
CA PRO A 159 22.63 -5.86 -1.39
C PRO A 159 21.85 -4.65 -0.86
N VAL A 160 21.28 -3.84 -1.76
CA VAL A 160 20.54 -2.62 -1.41
C VAL A 160 19.03 -2.88 -1.40
N GLY A 161 18.58 -3.85 -2.20
CA GLY A 161 17.19 -4.35 -2.24
C GLY A 161 16.98 -5.58 -1.35
N LEU A 162 16.90 -6.76 -1.98
CA LEU A 162 16.50 -8.03 -1.34
C LEU A 162 17.46 -8.55 -0.26
N GLY A 163 18.72 -8.16 -0.29
CA GLY A 163 19.77 -8.56 0.67
C GLY A 163 20.05 -7.53 1.76
N ASN A 164 19.31 -6.41 1.79
CA ASN A 164 19.57 -5.33 2.73
C ASN A 164 19.09 -5.71 4.15
N PRO A 165 19.96 -5.63 5.17
CA PRO A 165 19.63 -6.04 6.52
C PRO A 165 18.66 -5.08 7.23
N PHE A 166 18.23 -3.98 6.62
CA PHE A 166 17.18 -3.10 7.14
C PHE A 166 15.85 -3.24 6.38
N SER A 167 15.85 -3.82 5.18
CA SER A 167 14.65 -3.86 4.34
C SER A 167 13.56 -4.78 4.91
N PHE A 168 12.36 -4.23 5.09
CA PHE A 168 11.10 -4.94 5.39
C PHE A 168 11.11 -5.86 6.62
N VAL A 169 11.82 -5.48 7.68
CA VAL A 169 11.87 -6.26 8.93
C VAL A 169 11.64 -5.36 10.14
N ALA A 170 10.88 -5.88 11.11
CA ALA A 170 10.68 -5.27 12.41
C ALA A 170 11.75 -5.75 13.40
N PHE A 171 12.26 -4.84 14.23
CA PHE A 171 13.22 -5.12 15.28
C PHE A 171 12.61 -4.83 16.64
N GLU A 172 12.75 -5.77 17.56
CA GLU A 172 12.28 -5.60 18.93
C GLU A 172 13.28 -4.76 19.74
N THR A 173 12.79 -3.74 20.42
CA THR A 173 13.55 -2.85 21.29
C THR A 173 13.68 -3.43 22.70
N LYS A 174 14.45 -2.76 23.57
CA LYS A 174 14.70 -3.15 24.97
C LYS A 174 13.42 -3.28 25.78
N ASP A 175 12.48 -2.37 25.55
CA ASP A 175 11.17 -2.24 26.21
C ASP A 175 10.10 -3.14 25.58
N GLY A 176 10.46 -4.05 24.67
CA GLY A 176 9.55 -5.03 24.06
C GLY A 176 8.65 -4.45 22.96
N ARG A 177 8.85 -3.19 22.57
CA ARG A 177 8.18 -2.57 21.42
C ARG A 177 8.92 -2.94 20.14
N TYR A 178 8.36 -2.57 18.99
CA TYR A 178 8.95 -2.85 17.68
C TYR A 178 9.19 -1.56 16.91
N VAL A 179 10.30 -1.54 16.17
CA VAL A 179 10.66 -0.45 15.25
C VAL A 179 11.01 -1.01 13.87
N ASN A 180 10.77 -0.22 12.84
CA ASN A 180 11.40 -0.43 11.54
C ASN A 180 12.43 0.68 11.30
N VAL A 181 13.63 0.28 10.88
CA VAL A 181 14.65 1.20 10.38
C VAL A 181 14.84 0.92 8.90
N THR A 182 14.88 1.96 8.06
CA THR A 182 14.96 1.84 6.61
C THR A 182 16.31 2.34 6.10
N GLY A 183 17.14 1.41 5.64
CA GLY A 183 18.42 1.67 4.97
C GLY A 183 18.36 1.48 3.46
N ALA A 184 17.22 1.79 2.81
CA ALA A 184 16.98 1.42 1.40
C ALA A 184 17.94 2.08 0.40
N TYR A 185 18.55 3.20 0.74
CA TYR A 185 19.60 3.84 -0.06
C TYR A 185 20.96 3.75 0.65
N PRO A 186 22.10 3.68 -0.07
CA PRO A 186 23.42 3.52 0.55
C PRO A 186 23.72 4.54 1.66
N HIS A 187 23.35 5.80 1.45
CA HIS A 187 23.55 6.86 2.44
C HIS A 187 22.61 6.75 3.66
N LEU A 188 21.41 6.18 3.50
CA LEU A 188 20.50 5.91 4.62
C LEU A 188 20.98 4.70 5.43
N ASN A 189 21.48 3.66 4.74
CA ASN A 189 22.08 2.50 5.35
C ASN A 189 23.29 2.89 6.22
N ASP A 190 24.21 3.69 5.68
CA ASP A 190 25.37 4.21 6.40
C ASP A 190 24.97 5.03 7.64
N ARG A 191 23.96 5.91 7.54
CA ARG A 191 23.44 6.65 8.71
C ARG A 191 22.91 5.73 9.80
N ALA A 192 22.08 4.75 9.44
CA ALA A 192 21.51 3.80 10.39
C ALA A 192 22.60 2.99 11.12
N LEU A 193 23.60 2.50 10.39
CA LEU A 193 24.72 1.76 10.97
C LEU A 193 25.58 2.61 11.89
N ARG A 194 25.81 3.88 11.55
CA ARG A 194 26.54 4.83 12.40
C ARG A 194 25.79 5.15 13.69
N LEU A 195 24.48 5.38 13.60
CA LEU A 195 23.63 5.58 14.77
C LEU A 195 23.71 4.37 15.71
N LEU A 196 23.52 3.17 15.16
CA LEU A 196 23.51 1.92 15.93
C LEU A 196 24.91 1.41 16.31
N ARG A 197 25.97 2.00 15.74
CA ARG A 197 27.38 1.60 15.90
C ARG A 197 27.59 0.10 15.65
N THR A 198 27.04 -0.38 14.55
CA THR A 198 26.96 -1.81 14.24
C THR A 198 27.35 -2.12 12.80
N THR A 199 27.60 -3.39 12.51
CA THR A 199 27.91 -3.90 11.17
C THR A 199 26.65 -4.18 10.36
N PRO A 200 26.72 -4.20 9.01
CA PRO A 200 25.57 -4.44 8.14
C PRO A 200 25.13 -5.92 8.10
N ASP A 201 24.93 -6.52 9.27
CA ASP A 201 24.41 -7.87 9.42
C ASP A 201 23.24 -7.88 10.42
N ARG A 202 22.32 -8.83 10.21
CA ARG A 202 21.06 -8.90 10.94
C ARG A 202 21.25 -9.06 12.43
N GLU A 203 22.21 -9.90 12.84
CA GLU A 203 22.40 -10.25 14.24
C GLU A 203 22.93 -9.06 15.03
N SER A 204 23.95 -8.38 14.51
CA SER A 204 24.56 -7.21 15.13
C SER A 204 23.60 -6.03 15.19
N ILE A 205 22.76 -5.83 14.16
CA ILE A 205 21.70 -4.80 14.17
C ILE A 205 20.66 -5.11 15.24
N THR A 206 20.17 -6.35 15.30
CA THR A 206 19.19 -6.76 16.32
C THR A 206 19.74 -6.55 17.74
N LYS A 207 20.98 -6.97 18.00
CA LYS A 207 21.63 -6.77 19.31
C LYS A 207 21.76 -5.28 19.67
N ALA A 208 22.13 -4.45 18.70
CA ALA A 208 22.26 -3.00 18.90
C ALA A 208 20.90 -2.36 19.21
N ILE A 209 19.86 -2.65 18.43
CA ILE A 209 18.50 -2.11 18.66
C ILE A 209 17.94 -2.57 20.01
N LYS A 210 18.23 -3.81 20.43
CA LYS A 210 17.80 -4.34 21.74
C LYS A 210 18.39 -3.60 22.95
N GLN A 211 19.35 -2.69 22.75
CA GLN A 211 19.86 -1.82 23.82
C GLN A 211 19.07 -0.53 24.01
N TRP A 212 18.18 -0.18 23.08
CA TRP A 212 17.42 1.06 23.09
C TRP A 212 15.97 0.84 23.52
N ASN A 213 15.38 1.77 24.27
CA ASN A 213 13.93 1.88 24.33
C ASN A 213 13.41 2.50 23.01
N ALA A 214 12.18 2.20 22.61
CA ALA A 214 11.69 2.61 21.30
C ALA A 214 11.64 4.14 21.11
N GLU A 215 11.15 4.89 22.10
CA GLU A 215 11.06 6.36 22.01
C GLU A 215 12.44 7.01 21.97
N ASP A 216 13.40 6.51 22.74
CA ASP A 216 14.79 7.01 22.73
C ASP A 216 15.43 6.81 21.36
N LEU A 217 15.19 5.64 20.73
CA LEU A 217 15.68 5.35 19.39
C LEU A 217 14.99 6.20 18.31
N ASP A 218 13.68 6.41 18.41
CA ASP A 218 12.91 7.24 17.49
C ASP A 218 13.44 8.68 17.48
N ASN A 219 13.65 9.26 18.67
CA ASN A 219 14.25 10.58 18.83
C ASN A 219 15.67 10.64 18.25
N ALA A 220 16.52 9.65 18.53
CA ALA A 220 17.87 9.59 17.98
C ALA A 220 17.88 9.42 16.45
N MET A 221 16.90 8.69 15.89
CA MET A 221 16.72 8.58 14.44
C MET A 221 16.36 9.93 13.81
N ILE A 222 15.45 10.69 14.44
CA ILE A 222 15.08 12.05 14.00
C ILE A 222 16.31 12.97 13.99
N GLU A 223 17.06 13.02 15.10
CA GLU A 223 18.26 13.86 15.24
C GLU A 223 19.35 13.53 14.20
N THR A 224 19.53 12.24 13.91
CA THR A 224 20.54 11.78 12.94
C THR A 224 20.03 11.72 11.50
N ARG A 225 18.77 12.08 11.26
CA ARG A 225 18.09 11.96 9.95
C ARG A 225 18.19 10.53 9.40
N THR A 226 18.06 9.56 10.30
CA THR A 226 17.86 8.14 9.99
C THR A 226 16.37 7.92 9.74
N VAL A 227 16.04 7.13 8.71
CA VAL A 227 14.64 6.87 8.36
C VAL A 227 14.18 5.64 9.12
N GLY A 228 13.10 5.77 9.89
CA GLY A 228 12.50 4.69 10.63
C GLY A 228 11.23 5.13 11.36
N GLY A 229 10.69 4.25 12.19
CA GLY A 229 9.55 4.56 13.04
C GLY A 229 9.16 3.42 13.98
N ILE A 230 8.51 3.78 15.08
CA ILE A 230 7.94 2.85 16.06
C ILE A 230 6.62 2.28 15.54
N HIS A 231 6.38 1.00 15.82
CA HIS A 231 5.09 0.36 15.63
C HIS A 231 4.14 0.83 16.74
N ARG A 232 3.21 1.71 16.37
CA ARG A 232 2.19 2.25 17.28
C ARG A 232 0.85 1.57 17.00
N THR A 233 0.10 1.31 18.06
CA THR A 233 -1.33 1.01 17.97
C THR A 233 -2.09 2.22 17.41
N ALA A 234 -3.32 2.01 16.96
CA ALA A 234 -4.16 3.11 16.49
C ALA A 234 -4.37 4.19 17.57
N GLN A 235 -4.56 3.79 18.83
CA GLN A 235 -4.75 4.73 19.93
C GLN A 235 -3.46 5.51 20.22
N GLU A 236 -2.30 4.83 20.31
CA GLU A 236 -1.01 5.51 20.48
C GLU A 236 -0.72 6.50 19.35
N TRP A 237 -1.10 6.19 18.11
CA TRP A 237 -0.99 7.13 17.00
C TRP A 237 -1.90 8.33 17.16
N LEU A 238 -3.18 8.14 17.53
CA LEU A 238 -4.12 9.23 17.75
C LEU A 238 -3.70 10.15 18.90
N ASP A 239 -3.09 9.58 19.93
CA ASP A 239 -2.57 10.33 21.09
C ASP A 239 -1.21 11.01 20.81
N HIS A 240 -0.50 10.60 19.75
CA HIS A 240 0.76 11.19 19.32
C HIS A 240 0.55 12.65 18.83
N PRO A 241 1.50 13.58 19.06
CA PRO A 241 1.34 14.98 18.64
C PRO A 241 0.98 15.15 17.15
N GLU A 242 1.64 14.42 16.26
CA GLU A 242 1.40 14.42 14.83
C GLU A 242 0.06 13.80 14.46
N GLY A 243 -0.36 12.71 15.13
CA GLY A 243 -1.68 12.11 14.90
C GLY A 243 -2.81 13.03 15.36
N ALA A 244 -2.67 13.64 16.53
CA ALA A 244 -3.61 14.64 17.06
C ALA A 244 -3.67 15.91 16.19
N ALA A 245 -2.55 16.30 15.56
CA ALA A 245 -2.52 17.39 14.59
C ALA A 245 -3.23 17.01 13.29
N LEU A 246 -2.93 15.83 12.72
CA LEU A 246 -3.53 15.34 11.48
C LEU A 246 -5.03 15.08 11.59
N ALA A 247 -5.52 14.64 12.77
CA ALA A 247 -6.96 14.44 13.02
C ALA A 247 -7.80 15.73 12.85
N LYS A 248 -7.16 16.90 12.86
CA LYS A 248 -7.81 18.21 12.67
C LYS A 248 -7.73 18.71 11.24
N VAL A 249 -7.03 18.00 10.35
CA VAL A 249 -6.83 18.38 8.96
C VAL A 249 -7.87 17.65 8.11
N PRO A 250 -8.63 18.36 7.24
CA PRO A 250 -9.56 17.70 6.33
C PRO A 250 -8.82 16.81 5.33
N VAL A 251 -9.48 15.76 4.84
CA VAL A 251 -8.91 14.86 3.83
C VAL A 251 -8.57 15.62 2.53
N ILE A 252 -9.38 16.61 2.17
CA ILE A 252 -9.18 17.50 1.03
C ILE A 252 -9.34 18.96 1.50
N ASP A 253 -8.38 19.81 1.15
CA ASP A 253 -8.39 21.25 1.42
C ASP A 253 -8.34 22.02 0.09
N ILE A 254 -9.41 22.75 -0.24
CA ILE A 254 -9.49 23.58 -1.45
C ILE A 254 -9.27 25.04 -1.04
N ARG A 255 -8.10 25.58 -1.40
CA ARG A 255 -7.75 26.98 -1.12
C ARG A 255 -7.89 27.82 -2.37
N LYS A 256 -8.73 28.85 -2.30
CA LYS A 256 -8.87 29.85 -3.36
C LYS A 256 -7.60 30.70 -3.46
N VAL A 257 -6.99 30.73 -4.64
CA VAL A 257 -5.74 31.48 -4.91
C VAL A 257 -5.95 32.79 -5.68
N GLY A 258 -7.16 33.02 -6.20
CA GLY A 258 -7.53 34.21 -6.96
C GLY A 258 -8.96 34.14 -7.47
N ASP A 259 -9.43 35.23 -8.06
CA ASP A 259 -10.72 35.30 -8.73
C ASP A 259 -10.58 35.01 -10.22
N SER A 260 -11.47 34.18 -10.75
CA SER A 260 -11.63 33.91 -12.17
C SER A 260 -13.06 33.44 -12.42
N GLU A 261 -13.57 33.71 -13.61
CA GLU A 261 -14.79 33.06 -14.09
C GLU A 261 -14.57 31.54 -14.22
N PRO A 262 -15.60 30.70 -13.97
CA PRO A 262 -15.52 29.27 -14.21
C PRO A 262 -15.19 28.95 -15.66
N ILE A 263 -14.29 27.99 -15.88
CA ILE A 263 -13.96 27.49 -17.22
C ILE A 263 -14.78 26.21 -17.45
N PRO A 264 -15.75 26.20 -18.39
CA PRO A 264 -16.55 25.00 -18.66
C PRO A 264 -15.71 23.94 -19.35
N PHE A 265 -16.13 22.68 -19.24
CA PHE A 265 -15.53 21.61 -20.03
C PHE A 265 -15.83 21.80 -21.52
N THR A 266 -14.80 21.56 -22.36
CA THR A 266 -14.95 21.55 -23.82
C THR A 266 -15.41 20.18 -24.32
N PRO A 267 -16.26 20.11 -25.36
CA PRO A 267 -16.56 18.84 -26.02
C PRO A 267 -15.31 18.21 -26.69
N ASP A 268 -14.29 19.02 -27.04
CA ASP A 268 -13.04 18.61 -27.70
C ASP A 268 -11.79 18.93 -26.83
N PRO A 269 -11.34 18.01 -25.96
CA PRO A 269 -10.18 18.18 -25.10
C PRO A 269 -8.91 17.83 -25.86
N ARG A 270 -7.91 18.73 -25.80
CA ARG A 270 -6.59 18.52 -26.40
C ARG A 270 -5.67 17.68 -25.53
#